data_AF-A0A6G4W850-F1
#
_entry.id   AF-A0A6G4W850-F1
#
_cell.length_a   1.000
_cell.length_b   1.000
_cell.length_c   1.000
_cell.angle_alpha   90.00
_cell.angle_beta   90.00
_cell.angle_gamma   90.00
#
_symmetry.space_group_name_H-M   'P 1'
#
loop_
_entity.id
_entity.type
_entity.pdbx_description
1 polymer ?
#
loop_
_entity_poly.entity_id
_entity_poly.type
_entity_poly.pdbx_seq_one_letter_code
_entity_poly.pdbx_strand_id
1 'polypeptide(L)' 'MGKGIDMARAFAPEHAAMLDDFKDQLLIVLVKRLGGKVNIPVEEVDGTGQDLLMFSVRDRVFQFEARKKQ' A
#
# COMPACT_ATOMS: atom_id res chain seq x y z
N MET A 1 6.10 8.80 -4.02
CA MET A 1 6.13 7.45 -4.62
C MET A 1 7.48 6.82 -4.32
N GLY A 2 7.52 5.56 -3.88
CA GLY A 2 8.74 4.94 -3.36
C GLY A 2 9.71 4.57 -4.49
N LYS A 3 11.01 4.89 -4.31
CA LYS A 3 12.09 4.66 -5.28
C LYS A 3 12.13 3.25 -5.90
N GLY A 4 11.59 2.24 -5.21
CA GLY A 4 11.50 0.86 -5.72
C GLY A 4 10.48 0.66 -6.86
N ILE A 5 9.38 1.41 -6.88
CA ILE A 5 8.37 1.33 -7.95
C ILE A 5 8.91 1.97 -9.23
N ASP A 6 9.62 3.09 -9.09
CA ASP A 6 10.24 3.79 -10.21
C ASP A 6 11.33 2.93 -10.88
N MET A 7 12.08 2.15 -10.10
CA MET A 7 13.03 1.15 -10.66
C MET A 7 12.31 -0.02 -11.33
N ALA A 8 11.23 -0.55 -10.75
CA ALA A 8 10.45 -1.62 -11.38
C ALA A 8 9.83 -1.18 -12.72
N ARG A 9 9.36 0.07 -12.83
CA ARG A 9 8.85 0.63 -14.10
C ARG A 9 9.93 0.72 -15.18
N ALA A 10 11.19 0.93 -14.80
CA ALA A 10 12.30 1.03 -15.74
C ALA A 10 12.81 -0.33 -16.26
N PHE A 11 12.70 -1.39 -15.45
CA PHE A 11 13.29 -2.71 -15.78
C PHE A 11 12.27 -3.83 -16.02
N ALA A 12 11.03 -3.71 -15.54
CA ALA A 12 9.97 -4.69 -15.71
C ALA A 12 8.57 -4.02 -15.64
N PRO A 13 8.16 -3.30 -16.71
CA PRO A 13 6.95 -2.48 -16.71
C PRO A 13 5.66 -3.26 -16.44
N GLU A 14 5.57 -4.52 -16.88
CA GLU A 14 4.43 -5.40 -16.60
C GLU A 14 4.30 -5.75 -15.10
N HIS A 15 5.42 -5.93 -14.41
CA HIS A 15 5.42 -6.18 -12.96
C HIS A 15 5.05 -4.93 -12.16
N ALA A 16 5.42 -3.74 -12.65
CA ALA A 16 5.00 -2.49 -12.04
C ALA A 16 3.48 -2.26 -12.18
N ALA A 17 2.92 -2.51 -13.38
CA ALA A 17 1.48 -2.41 -13.61
C ALA A 17 0.70 -3.40 -12.71
N MET A 18 1.16 -4.64 -12.62
CA MET A 18 0.57 -5.65 -11.74
C MET A 18 0.58 -5.22 -10.26
N LEU A 19 1.66 -4.56 -9.81
CA LEU A 19 1.76 -4.06 -8.43
C LEU A 19 0.83 -2.86 -8.17
N ASP A 20 0.62 -2.00 -9.17
CA ASP A 20 -0.32 -0.89 -9.07
C ASP A 20 -1.77 -1.42 -9.01
N ASP A 21 -2.14 -2.33 -9.91
CA ASP A 21 -3.46 -2.99 -9.90
C ASP A 21 -3.74 -3.73 -8.59
N PHE A 22 -2.72 -4.41 -8.06
CA PHE A 22 -2.81 -5.10 -6.78
C PHE A 22 -3.07 -4.14 -5.61
N LYS A 23 -2.41 -2.97 -5.59
CA LYS A 23 -2.63 -1.95 -4.56
C LYS A 23 -4.03 -1.36 -4.64
N ASP A 24 -4.53 -1.11 -5.85
CA ASP A 24 -5.89 -0.59 -6.05
C ASP A 24 -6.93 -1.59 -5.51
N GLN A 25 -6.78 -2.88 -5.83
CA GLN A 25 -7.65 -3.93 -5.28
C GLN A 25 -7.63 -3.98 -3.75
N LEU A 26 -6.44 -3.85 -3.14
CA LEU A 26 -6.32 -3.81 -1.68
C LEU A 26 -6.97 -2.56 -1.07
N LEU A 27 -6.75 -1.39 -1.65
CA LEU A 27 -7.35 -0.13 -1.18
C LEU A 27 -8.88 -0.20 -1.24
N ILE A 28 -9.45 -0.75 -2.32
CA ILE A 28 -10.89 -0.99 -2.44
C ILE A 28 -11.41 -1.85 -1.29
N VAL A 29 -10.72 -2.95 -0.95
CA VAL A 29 -11.11 -3.82 0.16
C VAL A 29 -11.05 -3.08 1.50
N LEU A 30 -10.00 -2.29 1.75
CA LEU A 30 -9.85 -1.52 2.98
C LEU A 30 -10.92 -0.44 3.11
N VAL A 31 -11.21 0.32 2.06
CA VAL A 31 -12.27 1.35 2.06
C VAL A 31 -13.65 0.71 2.28
N LYS A 32 -13.93 -0.44 1.67
CA LYS A 32 -15.16 -1.21 1.93
C LYS A 32 -15.28 -1.64 3.39
N ARG A 33 -14.20 -2.11 4.01
CA ARG A 33 -14.17 -2.48 5.44
C ARG A 33 -14.41 -1.29 6.37
N LEU A 34 -14.02 -0.09 5.96
CA LEU A 34 -14.23 1.16 6.70
C LEU A 34 -15.61 1.81 6.45
N GLY A 35 -16.54 1.10 5.79
CA GLY A 35 -17.90 1.59 5.54
C GLY A 35 -18.14 2.17 4.14
N GLY A 36 -17.20 1.98 3.22
CA GLY A 36 -17.38 2.27 1.78
C GLY A 36 -17.01 3.69 1.34
N LYS A 37 -16.81 4.62 2.26
CA LYS A 37 -16.26 5.95 1.98
C LYS A 37 -15.40 6.42 3.14
N VAL A 38 -14.18 6.85 2.83
CA VAL A 38 -13.21 7.36 3.81
C VAL A 38 -12.69 8.69 3.31
N ASN A 39 -12.61 9.68 4.20
CA ASN A 39 -11.90 10.92 3.95
C ASN A 39 -10.61 10.87 4.77
N ILE A 40 -9.46 11.00 4.12
CA ILE A 40 -8.15 11.03 4.78
C ILE A 40 -7.56 12.42 4.53
N PRO A 41 -7.31 13.23 5.57
CA PRO A 41 -6.61 14.50 5.44
C PRO A 41 -5.19 14.29 4.89
N VAL A 42 -4.72 15.23 4.08
CA VAL A 42 -3.40 15.13 3.42
C VAL A 42 -2.29 15.11 4.46
N GLU A 43 -2.45 15.88 5.54
CA GLU A 43 -1.53 15.96 6.67
C GLU A 43 -1.32 14.61 7.38
N GLU A 44 -2.33 13.73 7.40
CA GLU A 44 -2.19 12.38 7.96
C GLU A 44 -1.28 11.51 7.09
N VAL A 45 -1.39 11.65 5.76
CA VAL A 45 -0.54 10.94 4.81
C VAL A 45 0.91 11.42 4.91
N ASP A 46 1.12 12.74 4.96
CA ASP A 46 2.44 13.34 5.13
C ASP A 46 3.10 12.92 6.44
N GLY A 47 2.29 12.73 7.50
CA GLY A 47 2.72 12.23 8.81
C GLY A 47 3.29 10.80 8.82
N THR A 48 3.00 10.00 7.79
CA THR A 48 3.46 8.59 7.70
C THR A 48 4.95 8.42 7.40
N GLY A 49 5.71 9.52 7.24
CA GLY A 49 7.14 9.49 6.96
C GLY A 49 7.97 8.68 7.96
N GLN A 50 7.49 8.50 9.19
CA GLN A 50 8.13 7.70 10.26
C GLN A 50 7.54 6.29 10.40
N ASP A 51 6.60 5.90 9.55
CA ASP A 51 5.92 4.61 9.61
C ASP A 51 6.42 3.67 8.49
N LEU A 52 6.34 2.38 8.78
CA LEU A 52 6.57 1.26 7.87
C LEU A 52 5.31 0.40 7.87
N LEU A 53 4.82 0.08 6.68
CA LEU A 53 3.78 -0.91 6.49
C LEU A 53 4.45 -2.26 6.21
N MET A 54 4.39 -3.15 7.18
CA MET A 54 4.77 -4.55 7.02
C MET A 54 3.59 -5.30 6.43
N PHE A 55 3.85 -6.22 5.49
CA PHE A 55 2.84 -7.12 4.98
C PHE A 55 3.37 -8.54 4.84
N SER A 56 2.49 -9.51 5.00
CA SER A 56 2.76 -10.93 4.75
C SER A 56 1.52 -11.62 4.22
N VAL A 57 1.70 -12.81 3.64
CA VAL A 57 0.59 -13.67 3.22
C VAL A 57 0.72 -14.98 3.97
N ARG A 58 -0.29 -15.30 4.78
CA ARG A 58 -0.38 -16.57 5.50
C ARG A 58 -1.78 -17.13 5.37
N ASP A 59 -1.91 -18.43 5.09
CA ASP A 59 -3.20 -19.11 5.01
C ASP A 59 -4.18 -18.42 4.04
N ARG A 60 -3.67 -17.91 2.91
CA ARG A 60 -4.41 -17.13 1.90
C ARG A 60 -5.03 -15.82 2.42
N VAL A 61 -4.52 -15.30 3.53
CA VAL A 61 -4.90 -14.02 4.12
C VAL A 61 -3.73 -13.04 4.02
N PHE A 62 -4.01 -11.85 3.49
CA PHE A 62 -3.07 -10.73 3.58
C PHE A 62 -3.12 -10.15 4.99
N GLN A 63 -1.96 -10.15 5.66
CA GLN A 63 -1.77 -9.55 6.96
C GLN A 63 -0.98 -8.25 6.79
N PHE A 64 -1.44 -7.18 7.45
CA PHE A 64 -0.82 -5.86 7.39
C PHE A 64 -0.58 -5.35 8.81
N GLU A 65 0.57 -4.74 9.03
CA GLU A 65 0.94 -4.15 10.31
C GLU A 65 1.69 -2.83 10.08
N ALA A 66 1.21 -1.74 10.69
CA ALA A 66 1.92 -0.48 10.70
C ALA A 66 2.85 -0.42 11.92
N ARG A 67 4.13 -0.07 11.70
CA ARG A 67 5.14 0.08 12.75
C ARG A 67 5.91 1.37 12.56
N LYS A 68 6.54 1.89 13.61
CA LYS A 68 7.51 2.98 13.48
C LYS A 68 8.82 2.47 12.88
N LYS A 69 9.48 3.31 12.08
CA LYS A 69 10.87 3.12 11.65
C LYS A 69 11.74 3.10 12.91
N GLN A 70 12.58 2.07 13.04
CA GLN A 70 13.67 2.06 14.01
C GLN A 70 14.83 2.91 13.49
#